data_AF-A0A7G8X9X8-F1
#
_entry.id   AF-A0A7G8X9X8-F1
#
_cell.length_a   1.000
_cell.length_b   1.000
_cell.length_c   1.000
_cell.angle_alpha   90.00
_cell.angle_beta   90.00
_cell.angle_gamma   90.00
#
_symmetry.space_group_name_H-M   'P 1'
#
loop_
_entity.id
_entity.type
_entity.pdbx_description
1 polymer ?
#
loop_
_entity_poly.entity_id
_entity_poly.type
_entity_poly.pdbx_seq_one_letter_code
_entity_poly.pdbx_strand_id
1 'polypeptide(L)'
;MKKIVLEELFDNFVRQIEALNEYVLSINEYMEKKYKEDIESDKDTKFAKLLIQFKSYQLNRKELDPKDLEHLEKLEKMMEPDSELTKILEDLKMEGEDKQSSLSFNGNYMVSRKLRKYFNKADIQEKKIVLLYNTSFISLITTYQYLFSDFLRLKAQENVANIGIQDKKISFSDLQYLNSLEEINEHFIENYISDTMIGPIGKWMSEIMKRCKLTLIIYGEYAEELNEAFQRRNIIVHNNSKVNQKYISNVSQMYLENYKMNDVVKIDEKYLLQKIKIIKKIGIHSIYEIWMKHQKHDITRSNVFSSFGLALIKDEEYDLAEEVYTLILEDKYLENELISKINYWQVLKWKGELNLVKEEIIKTDMSTEGPVYEMCKSLLLDDLEDANINFSKALKNKTVNIYDLYDWPIFKDFIDYEPVKILLQSVFNDEQEQVLSAAERN
;
A
#
# COMPACT_ATOMS: atom_id res chain seq x y z
N MET A 1 -8.14 15.22 27.30
CA MET A 1 -8.35 14.60 25.98
C MET A 1 -7.45 15.29 24.96
N LYS A 2 -6.63 14.55 24.19
CA LYS A 2 -5.86 15.15 23.08
C LYS A 2 -6.87 15.49 21.97
N LYS A 3 -6.94 16.76 21.57
CA LYS A 3 -7.78 17.19 20.45
C LYS A 3 -7.28 16.50 19.19
N ILE A 4 -8.16 15.83 18.45
CA ILE A 4 -7.76 15.26 17.15
C ILE A 4 -7.55 16.43 16.19
N VAL A 5 -6.37 16.45 15.56
CA VAL A 5 -6.04 17.35 14.46
C VAL A 5 -6.16 16.55 13.17
N LEU A 6 -6.97 17.02 12.23
CA LEU A 6 -7.30 16.28 11.00
C LEU A 6 -6.07 16.05 10.11
N GLU A 7 -5.13 16.99 10.11
CA GLU A 7 -3.80 16.83 9.49
C GLU A 7 -3.02 15.67 10.11
N GLU A 8 -2.91 15.61 11.44
CA GLU A 8 -2.27 14.49 12.13
C GLU A 8 -2.98 13.16 11.84
N LEU A 9 -4.32 13.17 11.76
CA LEU A 9 -5.09 11.96 11.44
C LEU A 9 -4.78 11.47 10.02
N PHE A 10 -4.72 12.40 9.05
CA PHE A 10 -4.33 12.11 7.67
C PHE A 10 -2.93 11.50 7.60
N ASP A 11 -1.93 12.19 8.15
CA ASP A 11 -0.54 11.75 8.14
C ASP A 11 -0.36 10.38 8.80
N ASN A 12 -1.00 10.17 9.95
CA ASN A 12 -0.92 8.90 10.67
C ASN A 12 -1.54 7.75 9.86
N PHE A 13 -2.70 7.99 9.23
CA PHE A 13 -3.35 6.99 8.40
C PHE A 13 -2.50 6.63 7.18
N VAL A 14 -2.04 7.63 6.43
CA VAL A 14 -1.22 7.45 5.22
C VAL A 14 0.06 6.69 5.55
N ARG A 15 0.82 7.14 6.57
CA ARG A 15 2.07 6.49 6.98
C ARG A 15 1.87 5.05 7.44
N GLN A 16 0.79 4.75 8.16
CA GLN A 16 0.50 3.37 8.58
C GLN A 16 0.20 2.45 7.39
N ILE A 17 -0.55 2.96 6.41
CA ILE A 17 -0.89 2.20 5.20
C ILE A 17 0.35 1.99 4.32
N GLU A 18 1.19 3.02 4.15
CA GLU A 18 2.45 2.94 3.39
C GLU A 18 3.45 2.00 4.06
N ALA A 19 3.66 2.14 5.37
CA ALA A 19 4.53 1.23 6.11
C ALA A 19 4.07 -0.22 6.01
N LEU A 20 2.75 -0.46 5.99
CA LEU A 20 2.21 -1.79 5.79
C LEU A 20 2.42 -2.30 4.36
N ASN A 21 2.25 -1.43 3.35
CA ASN A 21 2.48 -1.75 1.95
C ASN A 21 3.93 -2.16 1.71
N GLU A 22 4.88 -1.34 2.16
CA GLU A 22 6.32 -1.63 2.09
C GLU A 22 6.67 -2.92 2.82
N TYR A 23 6.12 -3.11 4.02
CA TYR A 23 6.32 -4.34 4.77
C TYR A 23 5.86 -5.56 3.98
N VAL A 24 4.67 -5.53 3.38
CA VAL A 24 4.11 -6.63 2.60
C VAL A 24 4.98 -6.98 1.39
N LEU A 25 5.42 -5.95 0.65
CA LEU A 25 6.33 -6.12 -0.49
C LEU A 25 7.67 -6.73 -0.05
N SER A 26 8.15 -6.40 1.15
CA SER A 26 9.41 -6.93 1.69
C SER A 26 9.33 -8.38 2.20
N ILE A 27 8.13 -8.92 2.48
CA ILE A 27 7.97 -10.25 3.11
C ILE A 27 8.66 -11.32 2.26
N ASN A 28 8.37 -11.38 0.96
CA ASN A 28 8.90 -12.44 0.11
C ASN A 28 10.42 -12.32 -0.04
N GLU A 29 10.95 -11.12 -0.30
CA GLU A 29 12.38 -10.89 -0.44
C GLU A 29 13.16 -11.27 0.83
N TYR A 30 12.69 -10.80 1.99
CA TYR A 30 13.30 -11.11 3.28
C TYR A 30 13.26 -12.61 3.56
N MET A 31 12.12 -13.25 3.28
CA MET A 31 11.91 -14.66 3.56
C MET A 31 12.73 -15.54 2.62
N GLU A 32 12.85 -15.20 1.34
CA GLU A 32 13.72 -15.90 0.41
C GLU A 32 15.19 -15.78 0.79
N LYS A 33 15.64 -14.56 1.14
CA LYS A 33 17.02 -14.32 1.57
C LYS A 33 17.37 -15.15 2.81
N LYS A 34 16.52 -15.08 3.84
CA LYS A 34 16.70 -15.84 5.08
C LYS A 34 16.66 -17.34 4.85
N TYR A 35 15.77 -17.81 3.97
CA TYR A 35 15.69 -19.23 3.63
C TYR A 35 16.95 -19.71 2.90
N LYS A 36 17.51 -18.91 1.99
CA LYS A 36 18.80 -19.21 1.34
C LYS A 36 19.93 -19.30 2.36
N GLU A 37 20.04 -18.32 3.27
CA GLU A 37 21.04 -18.31 4.36
C GLU A 37 20.92 -19.54 5.27
N ASP A 38 19.68 -19.93 5.65
CA ASP A 38 19.39 -21.08 6.51
C ASP A 38 19.68 -22.44 5.84
N ILE A 39 19.63 -22.50 4.51
CA ILE A 39 19.99 -23.67 3.72
C ILE A 39 21.50 -23.75 3.53
N GLU A 40 22.14 -22.64 3.19
CA GLU A 40 23.57 -22.59 2.87
C GLU A 40 24.45 -22.82 4.10
N SER A 41 23.99 -22.40 5.28
CA SER A 41 24.69 -22.59 6.55
C SER A 41 24.64 -24.03 7.09
N ASP A 42 23.69 -24.87 6.64
CA ASP A 42 23.47 -26.22 7.15
C ASP A 42 23.73 -27.28 6.08
N LYS A 43 24.93 -27.90 6.12
CA LYS A 43 25.37 -28.94 5.17
C LYS A 43 24.34 -30.06 4.97
N ASP A 44 23.64 -30.47 6.02
CA ASP A 44 22.64 -31.54 5.93
C ASP A 44 21.36 -31.08 5.21
N THR A 45 20.95 -29.82 5.42
CA THR A 45 19.80 -29.21 4.74
C THR A 45 20.11 -28.98 3.26
N LYS A 46 21.34 -28.55 2.93
CA LYS A 46 21.84 -28.40 1.56
C LYS A 46 21.82 -29.72 0.79
N PHE A 47 22.27 -30.80 1.43
CA PHE A 47 22.25 -32.15 0.85
C PHE A 47 20.82 -32.64 0.58
N ALA A 48 19.91 -32.46 1.55
CA ALA A 48 18.50 -32.82 1.38
C ALA A 48 17.81 -32.03 0.26
N LYS A 49 18.10 -30.72 0.13
CA LYS A 49 17.61 -29.89 -0.98
C LYS A 49 18.05 -30.42 -2.34
N LEU A 50 19.33 -30.75 -2.47
CA LEU A 50 19.91 -31.29 -3.69
C LEU A 50 19.23 -32.60 -4.11
N LEU A 51 19.01 -33.51 -3.15
CA LEU A 51 18.32 -34.78 -3.37
C LEU A 51 16.89 -34.59 -3.88
N ILE A 52 16.14 -33.65 -3.29
CA ILE A 52 14.75 -33.36 -3.70
C ILE A 52 14.72 -32.71 -5.08
N GLN A 53 15.57 -31.71 -5.34
CA GLN A 53 15.68 -31.06 -6.64
C GLN A 53 16.04 -32.06 -7.74
N PHE A 54 17.02 -32.92 -7.48
CA PHE A 54 17.42 -33.98 -8.39
C PHE A 54 16.25 -34.91 -8.71
N LYS A 55 15.53 -35.39 -7.69
CA LYS A 55 14.38 -36.29 -7.87
C LYS A 55 13.21 -35.62 -8.60
N SER A 56 12.90 -34.36 -8.30
CA SER A 56 11.85 -33.61 -9.01
C SER A 56 12.19 -33.41 -10.48
N TYR A 57 13.45 -33.08 -10.79
CA TYR A 57 13.92 -32.96 -12.17
C TYR A 57 13.92 -34.30 -12.92
N GLN A 58 14.26 -35.41 -12.26
CA GLN A 58 14.14 -36.74 -12.87
C GLN A 58 12.69 -37.10 -13.22
N LEU A 59 11.74 -36.78 -12.35
CA LEU A 59 10.31 -37.06 -12.57
C LEU A 59 9.73 -36.20 -13.70
N ASN A 60 10.13 -34.94 -13.77
CA ASN A 60 9.60 -33.98 -14.76
C ASN A 60 10.54 -33.79 -15.96
N ARG A 61 11.52 -34.68 -16.17
CA ARG A 61 12.61 -34.51 -17.16
C ARG A 61 12.14 -34.15 -18.58
N LYS A 62 10.95 -34.62 -18.97
CA LYS A 62 10.35 -34.37 -20.30
C LYS A 62 9.79 -32.95 -20.47
N GLU A 63 9.54 -32.24 -19.38
CA GLU A 63 8.91 -30.91 -19.35
C GLU A 63 9.90 -29.80 -18.96
N LEU A 64 11.17 -30.14 -18.73
CA LEU A 64 12.20 -29.18 -18.35
C LEU A 64 12.67 -28.36 -19.55
N ASP A 65 12.97 -27.09 -19.28
CA ASP A 65 13.62 -26.23 -20.26
C ASP A 65 15.12 -26.62 -20.45
N PRO A 66 15.79 -26.12 -21.51
CA PRO A 66 17.19 -26.45 -21.78
C PRO A 66 18.16 -26.08 -20.64
N LYS A 67 17.86 -25.06 -19.85
CA LYS A 67 18.72 -24.56 -18.75
C LYS A 67 18.58 -25.46 -17.51
N ASP A 68 17.37 -25.92 -17.22
CA ASP A 68 17.09 -26.92 -16.20
C ASP A 68 17.67 -28.29 -16.57
N LEU A 69 17.67 -28.66 -17.85
CA LEU A 69 18.35 -29.88 -18.35
C LEU A 69 19.87 -29.81 -18.14
N GLU A 70 20.51 -28.68 -18.46
CA GLU A 70 21.94 -28.48 -18.20
C GLU A 70 22.26 -28.54 -16.69
N HIS A 71 21.37 -28.00 -15.86
CA HIS A 71 21.50 -28.06 -14.40
C HIS A 71 21.35 -29.49 -13.87
N LEU A 72 20.38 -30.26 -14.40
CA LEU A 72 20.19 -31.67 -14.09
C LEU A 72 21.42 -32.50 -14.45
N GLU A 73 22.00 -32.30 -15.63
CA GLU A 73 23.23 -33.01 -16.05
C GLU A 73 24.43 -32.70 -15.13
N LYS A 74 24.56 -31.45 -14.66
CA LYS A 74 25.58 -31.09 -13.66
C LYS A 74 25.34 -31.80 -12.34
N LEU A 75 24.09 -31.88 -11.88
CA LEU A 75 23.72 -32.62 -10.68
C LEU A 75 23.96 -34.13 -10.84
N GLU A 76 23.61 -34.72 -11.99
CA GLU A 76 23.87 -36.14 -12.31
C GLU A 76 25.37 -36.46 -12.19
N LYS A 77 26.25 -35.64 -12.80
CA LYS A 77 27.71 -35.80 -12.69
C LYS A 77 28.25 -35.63 -11.29
N MET A 78 27.66 -34.75 -10.48
CA MET A 78 28.04 -34.58 -9.07
C MET A 78 27.62 -35.78 -8.21
N MET A 79 26.65 -36.56 -8.66
CA MET A 79 26.06 -37.70 -7.93
C MET A 79 26.53 -39.07 -8.43
N GLU A 80 27.09 -39.15 -9.65
CA GLU A 80 27.59 -40.39 -10.29
C GLU A 80 28.66 -41.20 -9.53
N PRO A 81 29.47 -40.68 -8.58
CA PRO A 81 30.45 -41.51 -7.88
C PRO A 81 29.92 -42.22 -6.62
N ASP A 82 28.75 -41.85 -6.08
CA ASP A 82 28.38 -42.20 -4.71
C ASP A 82 27.25 -43.25 -4.66
N SER A 83 27.63 -44.51 -4.47
CA SER A 83 26.71 -45.67 -4.35
C SER A 83 25.70 -45.55 -3.21
N GLU A 84 25.98 -44.72 -2.19
CA GLU A 84 25.07 -44.49 -1.07
C GLU A 84 23.95 -43.51 -1.46
N LEU A 85 24.29 -42.49 -2.27
CA LEU A 85 23.35 -41.51 -2.83
C LEU A 85 22.35 -42.13 -3.80
N THR A 86 22.80 -43.05 -4.66
CA THR A 86 21.92 -43.76 -5.60
C THR A 86 20.86 -44.58 -4.86
N LYS A 87 21.24 -45.27 -3.78
CA LYS A 87 20.29 -45.99 -2.91
C LYS A 87 19.30 -45.05 -2.22
N ILE A 88 19.76 -43.91 -1.72
CA ILE A 88 18.90 -42.90 -1.09
C ILE A 88 17.83 -42.40 -2.08
N LEU A 89 18.19 -42.21 -3.34
CA LEU A 89 17.26 -41.77 -4.38
C LEU A 89 16.25 -42.86 -4.79
N GLU A 90 16.65 -44.13 -4.78
CA GLU A 90 15.75 -45.27 -5.01
C GLU A 90 14.75 -45.44 -3.85
N ASP A 91 15.19 -45.21 -2.61
CA ASP A 91 14.36 -45.27 -1.40
C ASP A 91 13.41 -44.08 -1.25
N LEU A 92 13.68 -42.97 -1.95
CA LEU A 92 12.83 -41.79 -2.05
C LEU A 92 11.68 -42.04 -3.04
N LYS A 93 10.48 -42.32 -2.51
CA LYS A 93 9.24 -42.38 -3.29
C LYS A 93 8.46 -41.08 -3.13
N MET A 94 8.16 -40.44 -4.25
CA MET A 94 7.18 -39.36 -4.31
C MET A 94 5.87 -39.94 -4.83
N GLU A 95 4.82 -39.94 -4.02
CA GLU A 95 3.48 -40.37 -4.41
C GLU A 95 2.53 -39.18 -4.28
N GLY A 96 1.86 -38.82 -5.38
CA GLY A 96 0.76 -37.87 -5.38
C GLY A 96 0.37 -37.37 -6.78
N GLU A 97 -0.93 -37.33 -7.03
CA GLU A 97 -1.55 -36.50 -8.06
C GLU A 97 -1.96 -35.17 -7.41
N ASP A 98 -1.56 -34.05 -8.03
CA ASP A 98 -1.90 -32.66 -7.71
C ASP A 98 -1.99 -32.19 -6.23
N LYS A 99 -1.13 -31.21 -5.91
CA LYS A 99 -1.12 -30.35 -4.70
C LYS A 99 -0.89 -31.01 -3.33
N GLN A 100 -0.94 -32.33 -3.19
CA GLN A 100 -0.48 -33.05 -1.99
C GLN A 100 0.36 -34.27 -2.35
N SER A 101 1.59 -34.03 -2.81
CA SER A 101 2.62 -35.07 -2.93
C SER A 101 3.15 -35.45 -1.55
N SER A 102 3.00 -36.73 -1.19
CA SER A 102 3.61 -37.31 0.00
C SER A 102 4.95 -37.94 -0.37
N LEU A 103 6.01 -37.58 0.36
CA LEU A 103 7.31 -38.24 0.26
C LEU A 103 7.39 -39.34 1.31
N SER A 104 7.48 -40.59 0.85
CA SER A 104 7.81 -41.72 1.70
C SER A 104 9.26 -42.14 1.47
N PHE A 105 9.97 -42.43 2.55
CA PHE A 105 11.37 -42.84 2.51
C PHE A 105 11.54 -44.13 3.30
N ASN A 106 11.92 -45.20 2.60
CA ASN A 106 12.09 -46.55 3.18
C ASN A 106 13.56 -46.91 3.48
N GLY A 107 14.45 -45.92 3.51
CA GLY A 107 15.89 -46.12 3.68
C GLY A 107 16.46 -45.81 5.07
N ASN A 108 17.78 -45.62 5.12
CA ASN A 108 18.59 -45.35 6.32
C ASN A 108 18.00 -44.23 7.22
N TYR A 109 17.81 -44.53 8.51
CA TYR A 109 17.31 -43.60 9.53
C TYR A 109 18.03 -42.24 9.56
N MET A 110 19.35 -42.22 9.33
CA MET A 110 20.13 -40.98 9.31
C MET A 110 19.70 -40.05 8.17
N VAL A 111 19.42 -40.62 6.99
CA VAL A 111 19.02 -39.87 5.79
C VAL A 111 17.56 -39.43 5.90
N SER A 112 16.69 -40.31 6.39
CA SER A 112 15.28 -39.98 6.65
C SER A 112 15.14 -38.83 7.65
N ARG A 113 15.98 -38.81 8.68
CA ARG A 113 16.08 -37.72 9.66
C ARG A 113 16.53 -36.40 9.01
N LYS A 114 17.50 -36.44 8.08
CA LYS A 114 17.99 -35.25 7.36
C LYS A 114 16.94 -34.69 6.39
N LEU A 115 16.29 -35.54 5.60
CA LEU A 115 15.18 -35.16 4.72
C LEU A 115 14.03 -34.54 5.52
N ARG A 116 13.63 -35.18 6.62
CA ARG A 116 12.60 -34.65 7.52
C ARG A 116 12.99 -33.27 8.08
N LYS A 117 14.26 -33.05 8.42
CA LYS A 117 14.76 -31.74 8.87
C LYS A 117 14.58 -30.67 7.79
N TYR A 118 14.88 -30.97 6.53
CA TYR A 118 14.66 -30.06 5.40
C TYR A 118 13.18 -29.76 5.18
N PHE A 119 12.33 -30.79 5.12
CA PHE A 119 10.88 -30.60 4.95
C PHE A 119 10.28 -29.79 6.08
N ASN A 120 10.66 -30.07 7.32
CA ASN A 120 10.24 -29.28 8.47
C ASN A 120 10.68 -27.82 8.34
N LYS A 121 11.90 -27.54 7.88
CA LYS A 121 12.36 -26.16 7.63
C LYS A 121 11.53 -25.47 6.53
N ALA A 122 11.24 -26.16 5.43
CA ALA A 122 10.42 -25.63 4.34
C ALA A 122 8.97 -25.37 4.78
N ASP A 123 8.34 -26.31 5.49
CA ASP A 123 6.99 -26.18 6.06
C ASP A 123 6.92 -25.04 7.09
N ILE A 124 7.92 -24.91 7.97
CA ILE A 124 8.03 -23.77 8.89
C ILE A 124 8.13 -22.46 8.11
N GLN A 125 8.85 -22.43 6.99
CA GLN A 125 9.01 -21.23 6.18
C GLN A 125 7.69 -20.81 5.52
N GLU A 126 6.95 -21.74 4.93
CA GLU A 126 5.63 -21.48 4.37
C GLU A 126 4.67 -20.97 5.45
N LYS A 127 4.65 -21.62 6.62
CA LYS A 127 3.83 -21.20 7.78
C LYS A 127 4.18 -19.81 8.28
N LYS A 128 5.47 -19.42 8.26
CA LYS A 128 5.89 -18.05 8.61
C LYS A 128 5.35 -17.05 7.62
N ILE A 129 5.46 -17.28 6.31
CA ILE A 129 4.92 -16.36 5.28
C ILE A 129 3.42 -16.16 5.49
N VAL A 130 2.67 -17.26 5.64
CA VAL A 130 1.23 -17.21 5.92
C VAL A 130 0.92 -16.42 7.19
N LEU A 131 1.70 -16.63 8.26
CA LEU A 131 1.54 -15.88 9.50
C LEU A 131 1.77 -14.37 9.28
N LEU A 132 2.84 -13.99 8.59
CA LEU A 132 3.17 -12.59 8.33
C LEU A 132 2.04 -11.90 7.54
N TYR A 133 1.57 -12.51 6.44
CA TYR A 133 0.43 -11.97 5.69
C TYR A 133 -0.85 -11.88 6.51
N ASN A 134 -1.17 -12.90 7.31
CA ASN A 134 -2.33 -12.86 8.20
C ASN A 134 -2.22 -11.72 9.22
N THR A 135 -1.05 -11.53 9.82
CA THR A 135 -0.84 -10.43 10.77
C THR A 135 -0.92 -9.07 10.11
N SER A 136 -0.32 -8.90 8.92
CA SER A 136 -0.42 -7.66 8.14
C SER A 136 -1.86 -7.35 7.75
N PHE A 137 -2.63 -8.36 7.33
CA PHE A 137 -4.04 -8.18 7.01
C PHE A 137 -4.87 -7.79 8.23
N ILE A 138 -4.64 -8.41 9.39
CA ILE A 138 -5.31 -8.00 10.63
C ILE A 138 -4.96 -6.54 10.97
N SER A 139 -3.69 -6.16 10.84
CA SER A 139 -3.24 -4.77 11.06
C SER A 139 -3.93 -3.80 10.10
N LEU A 140 -4.03 -4.13 8.81
CA LEU A 140 -4.73 -3.32 7.80
C LEU A 140 -6.18 -3.04 8.21
N ILE A 141 -6.93 -4.09 8.54
CA ILE A 141 -8.33 -3.97 8.95
C ILE A 141 -8.45 -3.17 10.25
N THR A 142 -7.51 -3.35 11.16
CA THR A 142 -7.48 -2.63 12.43
C THR A 142 -7.20 -1.14 12.24
N THR A 143 -6.23 -0.77 11.39
CA THR A 143 -5.95 0.63 11.01
C THR A 143 -7.19 1.29 10.40
N TYR A 144 -7.92 0.58 9.53
CA TYR A 144 -9.19 1.08 9.00
C TYR A 144 -10.23 1.29 10.12
N GLN A 145 -10.40 0.33 11.04
CA GLN A 145 -11.33 0.51 12.16
C GLN A 145 -10.96 1.70 13.05
N TYR A 146 -9.67 1.93 13.30
CA TYR A 146 -9.22 3.06 14.10
C TYR A 146 -9.52 4.40 13.44
N LEU A 147 -9.33 4.54 12.14
CA LEU A 147 -9.71 5.75 11.40
C LEU A 147 -11.17 6.15 11.66
N PHE A 148 -12.09 5.19 11.54
CA PHE A 148 -13.52 5.42 11.74
C PHE A 148 -13.90 5.64 13.21
N SER A 149 -13.14 5.04 14.13
CA SER A 149 -13.28 5.31 15.57
C SER A 149 -12.87 6.75 15.89
N ASP A 150 -11.83 7.25 15.25
CA ASP A 150 -11.38 8.64 15.38
C ASP A 150 -12.38 9.64 14.78
N PHE A 151 -13.10 9.29 13.71
CA PHE A 151 -14.21 10.13 13.22
C PHE A 151 -15.35 10.27 14.23
N LEU A 152 -15.71 9.17 14.92
CA LEU A 152 -16.71 9.23 15.98
C LEU A 152 -16.21 10.06 17.17
N ARG A 153 -14.92 9.94 17.52
CA ARG A 153 -14.29 10.74 18.58
C ARG A 153 -14.24 12.22 18.22
N LEU A 154 -13.86 12.57 16.99
CA LEU A 154 -13.94 13.93 16.45
C LEU A 154 -15.35 14.49 16.61
N LYS A 155 -16.37 13.72 16.25
CA LYS A 155 -17.76 14.16 16.35
C LYS A 155 -18.21 14.36 17.81
N ALA A 156 -17.74 13.51 18.71
CA ALA A 156 -17.99 13.61 20.13
C ALA A 156 -17.30 14.83 20.78
N GLN A 157 -16.09 15.17 20.32
CA GLN A 157 -15.31 16.32 20.77
C GLN A 157 -15.99 17.66 20.44
N GLU A 158 -16.71 17.75 19.32
CA GLU A 158 -17.46 18.97 18.98
C GLU A 158 -18.58 19.26 19.99
N ASN A 159 -19.33 18.22 20.34
CA ASN A 159 -20.39 18.29 21.34
C ASN A 159 -20.77 16.88 21.77
N VAL A 160 -20.60 16.58 23.06
CA VAL A 160 -20.93 15.28 23.66
C VAL A 160 -22.42 14.94 23.48
N ALA A 161 -23.30 15.94 23.36
CA ALA A 161 -24.71 15.75 23.03
C ALA A 161 -24.95 15.13 21.64
N ASN A 162 -24.03 15.35 20.67
CA ASN A 162 -24.16 14.83 19.31
C ASN A 162 -24.11 13.31 19.23
N ILE A 163 -23.54 12.65 20.24
CA ILE A 163 -23.48 11.19 20.33
C ILE A 163 -24.51 10.61 21.31
N GLY A 164 -25.41 11.44 21.84
CA GLY A 164 -26.57 10.99 22.62
C GLY A 164 -26.23 10.47 24.01
N ILE A 165 -25.16 10.96 24.62
CA ILE A 165 -24.72 10.53 25.96
C ILE A 165 -25.55 11.15 27.09
N GLN A 166 -26.23 12.27 26.85
CA GLN A 166 -26.94 13.03 27.89
C GLN A 166 -27.96 12.23 28.72
N ASP A 167 -28.50 11.14 28.18
CA ASP A 167 -29.47 10.26 28.87
C ASP A 167 -28.85 8.96 29.40
N LYS A 168 -27.53 8.78 29.27
CA LYS A 168 -26.83 7.56 29.72
C LYS A 168 -26.61 7.61 31.23
N LYS A 169 -26.91 6.49 31.89
CA LYS A 169 -26.69 6.30 33.33
C LYS A 169 -25.24 5.86 33.58
N ILE A 170 -24.61 6.42 34.60
CA ILE A 170 -23.30 5.97 35.11
C ILE A 170 -23.50 5.09 36.35
N SER A 171 -22.73 4.02 36.47
CA SER A 171 -22.79 3.18 37.67
C SER A 171 -22.04 3.83 38.84
N PHE A 172 -22.44 3.53 40.07
CA PHE A 172 -21.72 4.02 41.25
C PHE A 172 -20.28 3.48 41.29
N SER A 173 -20.05 2.26 40.81
CA SER A 173 -18.69 1.71 40.67
C SER A 173 -17.83 2.54 39.72
N ASP A 174 -18.36 3.00 38.59
CA ASP A 174 -17.57 3.84 37.66
C ASP A 174 -17.25 5.21 38.29
N LEU A 175 -18.19 5.81 39.03
CA LEU A 175 -17.97 7.06 39.76
C LEU A 175 -16.88 6.97 40.83
N GLN A 176 -16.58 5.78 41.36
CA GLN A 176 -15.52 5.61 42.35
C GLN A 176 -14.11 5.70 41.73
N TYR A 177 -13.98 5.44 40.44
CA TYR A 177 -12.68 5.41 39.75
C TYR A 177 -12.44 6.63 38.85
N LEU A 178 -13.50 7.36 38.48
CA LEU A 178 -13.43 8.54 37.64
C LEU A 178 -13.36 9.80 38.50
N ASN A 179 -12.27 10.55 38.35
CA ASN A 179 -11.91 11.66 39.26
C ASN A 179 -12.37 13.03 38.75
N SER A 180 -12.91 13.11 37.54
CA SER A 180 -13.29 14.36 36.89
C SER A 180 -14.47 14.20 35.93
N LEU A 181 -15.17 15.31 35.64
CA LEU A 181 -16.23 15.33 34.64
C LEU A 181 -15.67 15.01 33.24
N GLU A 182 -14.44 15.41 32.97
CA GLU A 182 -13.70 15.08 31.76
C GLU A 182 -13.49 13.57 31.63
N GLU A 183 -13.07 12.88 32.70
CA GLU A 183 -12.92 11.42 32.73
C GLU A 183 -14.28 10.70 32.52
N ILE A 184 -15.35 11.23 33.11
CA ILE A 184 -16.71 10.71 32.90
C ILE A 184 -17.13 10.85 31.43
N ASN A 185 -16.89 12.00 30.80
CA ASN A 185 -17.19 12.20 29.39
C ASN A 185 -16.38 11.26 28.50
N GLU A 186 -15.08 11.10 28.77
CA GLU A 186 -14.22 10.16 28.04
C GLU A 186 -14.74 8.73 28.15
N HIS A 187 -15.09 8.29 29.37
CA HIS A 187 -15.65 6.95 29.59
C HIS A 187 -16.91 6.69 28.75
N PHE A 188 -17.82 7.65 28.66
CA PHE A 188 -19.01 7.51 27.83
C PHE A 188 -18.70 7.54 26.32
N ILE A 189 -17.73 8.35 25.89
CA ILE A 189 -17.29 8.40 24.49
C ILE A 189 -16.70 7.05 24.08
N GLU A 190 -15.81 6.47 24.88
CA GLU A 190 -15.20 5.17 24.61
C GLU A 190 -16.25 4.06 24.54
N ASN A 191 -17.18 4.02 25.50
CA ASN A 191 -18.27 3.04 25.48
C ASN A 191 -19.13 3.21 24.23
N TYR A 192 -19.45 4.44 23.85
CA TYR A 192 -20.23 4.73 22.64
C TYR A 192 -19.51 4.29 21.37
N ILE A 193 -18.22 4.58 21.23
CA ILE A 193 -17.40 4.18 20.08
C ILE A 193 -17.35 2.65 20.01
N SER A 194 -17.03 1.99 21.13
CA SER A 194 -17.00 0.52 21.23
C SER A 194 -18.34 -0.10 20.83
N ASP A 195 -19.45 0.37 21.43
CA ASP A 195 -20.81 -0.09 21.12
C ASP A 195 -21.16 0.07 19.64
N THR A 196 -20.73 1.19 19.03
CA THR A 196 -20.97 1.48 17.61
C THR A 196 -20.16 0.56 16.71
N MET A 197 -18.88 0.35 17.02
CA MET A 197 -17.96 -0.47 16.23
C MET A 197 -18.17 -1.98 16.38
N ILE A 198 -19.09 -2.41 17.25
CA ILE A 198 -19.50 -3.82 17.38
C ILE A 198 -20.44 -4.23 16.23
N GLY A 199 -20.03 -5.26 15.50
CA GLY A 199 -20.87 -5.99 14.54
C GLY A 199 -20.36 -5.91 13.11
N PRO A 200 -21.25 -6.17 12.13
CA PRO A 200 -20.89 -6.13 10.71
C PRO A 200 -20.50 -4.71 10.25
N ILE A 201 -19.54 -4.62 9.32
CA ILE A 201 -19.06 -3.34 8.78
C ILE A 201 -20.16 -2.44 8.24
N GLY A 202 -21.11 -3.01 7.49
CA GLY A 202 -22.22 -2.23 6.93
C GLY A 202 -23.05 -1.51 7.99
N LYS A 203 -23.22 -2.11 9.18
CA LYS A 203 -23.98 -1.49 10.28
C LYS A 203 -23.26 -0.25 10.81
N TRP A 204 -22.00 -0.41 11.21
CA TRP A 204 -21.28 0.70 11.84
C TRP A 204 -20.87 1.77 10.82
N MET A 205 -20.57 1.41 9.57
CA MET A 205 -20.38 2.38 8.48
C MET A 205 -21.62 3.23 8.27
N SER A 206 -22.82 2.61 8.22
CA SER A 206 -24.07 3.36 8.08
C SER A 206 -24.31 4.32 9.24
N GLU A 207 -24.00 3.92 10.47
CA GLU A 207 -24.12 4.79 11.65
C GLU A 207 -23.14 5.97 11.58
N ILE A 208 -21.88 5.72 11.20
CA ILE A 208 -20.86 6.78 11.08
C ILE A 208 -21.23 7.75 9.98
N MET A 209 -21.58 7.26 8.79
CA MET A 209 -21.98 8.11 7.66
C MET A 209 -23.16 9.02 8.04
N LYS A 210 -24.16 8.47 8.74
CA LYS A 210 -25.31 9.25 9.23
C LYS A 210 -24.90 10.34 10.22
N ARG A 211 -24.06 10.02 11.21
CA ARG A 211 -23.72 10.92 12.31
C ARG A 211 -22.70 11.97 11.94
N CYS A 212 -21.72 11.58 11.14
CA CYS A 212 -20.69 12.46 10.59
C CYS A 212 -21.17 13.17 9.31
N LYS A 213 -22.36 12.84 8.79
CA LYS A 213 -22.96 13.38 7.57
C LYS A 213 -22.06 13.18 6.35
N LEU A 214 -21.49 11.98 6.25
CA LEU A 214 -20.64 11.56 5.13
C LEU A 214 -21.48 10.86 4.06
N THR A 215 -21.06 11.03 2.82
CA THR A 215 -21.66 10.45 1.61
C THR A 215 -20.90 9.20 1.21
N LEU A 216 -19.56 9.24 1.27
CA LEU A 216 -18.63 8.15 0.95
C LEU A 216 -19.06 7.33 -0.28
N ILE A 217 -19.20 7.98 -1.45
CA ILE A 217 -19.60 7.30 -2.69
C ILE A 217 -18.68 6.10 -2.97
N ILE A 218 -17.38 6.30 -2.80
CA ILE A 218 -16.36 5.26 -2.98
C ILE A 218 -16.55 4.06 -2.04
N TYR A 219 -17.09 4.24 -0.83
CA TYR A 219 -17.41 3.10 0.02
C TYR A 219 -18.49 2.22 -0.61
N GLY A 220 -19.49 2.80 -1.27
CA GLY A 220 -20.54 2.07 -1.97
C GLY A 220 -19.99 1.16 -3.07
N GLU A 221 -18.95 1.60 -3.78
CA GLU A 221 -18.30 0.84 -4.86
C GLU A 221 -17.55 -0.40 -4.35
N TYR A 222 -17.06 -0.36 -3.11
CA TYR A 222 -16.24 -1.42 -2.51
C TYR A 222 -16.91 -2.09 -1.29
N ALA A 223 -18.22 -1.90 -1.10
CA ALA A 223 -18.92 -2.34 0.10
C ALA A 223 -18.87 -3.87 0.26
N GLU A 224 -19.01 -4.62 -0.84
CA GLU A 224 -18.93 -6.09 -0.81
C GLU A 224 -17.50 -6.57 -0.53
N GLU A 225 -16.51 -5.95 -1.18
CA GLU A 225 -15.08 -6.22 -1.03
C GLU A 225 -14.61 -6.01 0.41
N LEU A 226 -15.07 -4.93 1.04
CA LEU A 226 -14.77 -4.62 2.43
C LEU A 226 -15.49 -5.56 3.38
N ASN A 227 -16.78 -5.83 3.14
CA ASN A 227 -17.51 -6.79 3.96
C ASN A 227 -16.84 -8.17 3.94
N GLU A 228 -16.44 -8.65 2.76
CA GLU A 228 -15.68 -9.88 2.64
C GLU A 228 -14.35 -9.83 3.41
N ALA A 229 -13.59 -8.74 3.29
CA ALA A 229 -12.32 -8.58 4.00
C ALA A 229 -12.52 -8.67 5.54
N PHE A 230 -13.59 -8.05 6.06
CA PHE A 230 -13.94 -8.13 7.48
C PHE A 230 -14.38 -9.53 7.89
N GLN A 231 -15.17 -10.24 7.07
CA GLN A 231 -15.52 -11.64 7.35
C GLN A 231 -14.28 -12.55 7.30
N ARG A 232 -13.36 -12.31 6.37
CA ARG A 232 -12.09 -13.04 6.26
C ARG A 232 -11.23 -12.83 7.50
N ARG A 233 -11.12 -11.58 7.98
CA ARG A 233 -10.42 -11.25 9.23
C ARG A 233 -11.03 -12.01 10.41
N ASN A 234 -12.36 -12.12 10.47
CA ASN A 234 -13.03 -12.86 11.55
C ASN A 234 -12.67 -14.34 11.57
N ILE A 235 -12.63 -15.03 10.41
CA ILE A 235 -12.25 -16.45 10.37
C ILE A 235 -10.76 -16.67 10.62
N ILE A 236 -9.90 -15.73 10.23
CA ILE A 236 -8.46 -15.79 10.56
C ILE A 236 -8.28 -15.75 12.07
N VAL A 237 -8.92 -14.78 12.75
CA VAL A 237 -8.76 -14.58 14.20
C VAL A 237 -9.46 -15.67 15.01
N HIS A 238 -10.66 -16.09 14.62
CA HIS A 238 -11.52 -16.93 15.48
C HIS A 238 -11.69 -18.37 15.01
N ASN A 239 -11.24 -18.72 13.80
CA ASN A 239 -11.48 -20.04 13.22
C ASN A 239 -10.27 -20.62 12.48
N ASN A 240 -9.04 -20.17 12.81
CA ASN A 240 -7.80 -20.62 12.17
C ASN A 240 -7.87 -20.56 10.63
N SER A 241 -8.46 -19.49 10.11
CA SER A 241 -8.69 -19.25 8.68
C SER A 241 -9.62 -20.24 7.98
N LYS A 242 -10.37 -21.07 8.73
CA LYS A 242 -11.33 -22.01 8.14
C LYS A 242 -12.64 -21.33 7.82
N VAL A 243 -13.20 -21.63 6.66
CA VAL A 243 -14.56 -21.21 6.29
C VAL A 243 -15.58 -21.85 7.22
N ASN A 244 -16.47 -21.04 7.77
CA ASN A 244 -17.60 -21.50 8.58
C ASN A 244 -18.93 -21.00 8.00
N GLN A 245 -20.04 -21.45 8.60
CA GLN A 245 -21.38 -21.03 8.21
C GLN A 245 -21.56 -19.51 8.21
N LYS A 246 -20.96 -18.82 9.18
CA LYS A 246 -21.05 -17.35 9.29
C LYS A 246 -20.38 -16.65 8.11
N TYR A 247 -19.23 -17.13 7.65
CA TYR A 247 -18.55 -16.59 6.47
C TYR A 247 -19.41 -16.80 5.22
N ILE A 248 -19.86 -18.03 4.97
CA ILE A 248 -20.71 -18.36 3.81
C ILE A 248 -21.99 -17.53 3.79
N SER A 249 -22.64 -17.34 4.93
CA SER A 249 -23.91 -16.61 5.01
C SER A 249 -23.76 -15.08 4.88
N ASN A 250 -22.56 -14.53 5.01
CA ASN A 250 -22.35 -13.08 5.03
C ASN A 250 -21.47 -12.56 3.88
N VAL A 251 -21.02 -13.42 2.97
CA VAL A 251 -20.13 -13.06 1.87
C VAL A 251 -20.83 -13.35 0.54
N SER A 252 -20.65 -12.49 -0.47
CA SER A 252 -21.28 -12.67 -1.78
C SER A 252 -20.70 -13.88 -2.52
N GLN A 253 -21.51 -14.45 -3.41
CA GLN A 253 -21.21 -15.74 -4.06
C GLN A 253 -19.89 -15.72 -4.84
N MET A 254 -19.50 -14.58 -5.41
CA MET A 254 -18.26 -14.42 -6.17
C MET A 254 -16.99 -14.74 -5.35
N TYR A 255 -17.03 -14.53 -4.04
CA TYR A 255 -15.91 -14.84 -3.15
C TYR A 255 -15.96 -16.29 -2.61
N LEU A 256 -17.06 -17.01 -2.86
CA LEU A 256 -17.26 -18.39 -2.44
C LEU A 256 -16.97 -19.41 -3.54
N GLU A 257 -16.79 -18.98 -4.80
CA GLU A 257 -16.60 -19.88 -5.96
C GLU A 257 -15.49 -20.92 -5.74
N ASN A 258 -14.45 -20.54 -5.00
CA ASN A 258 -13.28 -21.37 -4.73
C ASN A 258 -13.24 -21.97 -3.31
N TYR A 259 -14.29 -21.79 -2.50
CA TYR A 259 -14.27 -22.18 -1.09
C TYR A 259 -15.55 -22.90 -0.65
N LYS A 260 -15.36 -24.00 0.08
CA LYS A 260 -16.39 -24.78 0.76
C LYS A 260 -16.22 -24.71 2.27
N MET A 261 -17.21 -25.20 3.00
CA MET A 261 -17.16 -25.33 4.46
C MET A 261 -15.88 -26.05 4.90
N ASN A 262 -15.19 -25.52 5.91
CA ASN A 262 -13.91 -25.98 6.47
C ASN A 262 -12.67 -25.79 5.59
N ASP A 263 -12.80 -25.26 4.37
CA ASP A 263 -11.62 -24.92 3.57
C ASP A 263 -10.80 -23.83 4.26
N VAL A 264 -9.48 -23.88 4.08
CA VAL A 264 -8.56 -22.89 4.63
C VAL A 264 -8.44 -21.74 3.64
N VAL A 265 -8.87 -20.56 4.07
CA VAL A 265 -8.73 -19.33 3.34
C VAL A 265 -7.30 -18.82 3.48
N LYS A 266 -6.60 -18.66 2.37
CA LYS A 266 -5.23 -18.10 2.35
C LYS A 266 -5.27 -16.61 2.02
N ILE A 267 -4.33 -15.87 2.59
CA ILE A 267 -3.98 -14.51 2.18
C ILE A 267 -2.64 -14.60 1.49
N ASP A 268 -2.62 -14.22 0.22
CA ASP A 268 -1.40 -14.03 -0.55
C ASP A 268 -1.10 -12.53 -0.70
N GLU A 269 0.09 -12.25 -1.23
CA GLU A 269 0.55 -10.88 -1.49
C GLU A 269 -0.44 -10.09 -2.34
N LYS A 270 -0.92 -10.69 -3.44
CA LYS A 270 -1.82 -10.03 -4.38
C LYS A 270 -3.13 -9.59 -3.73
N TYR A 271 -3.76 -10.49 -2.97
CA TYR A 271 -4.98 -10.18 -2.23
C TYR A 271 -4.71 -9.05 -1.22
N LEU A 272 -3.61 -9.13 -0.48
CA LEU A 272 -3.30 -8.14 0.55
C LEU A 272 -3.03 -6.75 -0.04
N LEU A 273 -2.20 -6.66 -1.09
CA LEU A 273 -1.92 -5.40 -1.79
C LEU A 273 -3.19 -4.80 -2.41
N GLN A 274 -4.09 -5.63 -2.95
CA GLN A 274 -5.38 -5.15 -3.45
C GLN A 274 -6.23 -4.55 -2.32
N LYS A 275 -6.30 -5.20 -1.16
CA LYS A 275 -7.06 -4.65 -0.01
C LYS A 275 -6.40 -3.39 0.56
N ILE A 276 -5.07 -3.29 0.54
CA ILE A 276 -4.33 -2.06 0.89
C ILE A 276 -4.77 -0.92 -0.04
N LYS A 277 -4.77 -1.11 -1.37
CA LYS A 277 -5.21 -0.10 -2.35
C LYS A 277 -6.64 0.37 -2.08
N ILE A 278 -7.57 -0.55 -1.85
CA ILE A 278 -8.98 -0.23 -1.57
C ILE A 278 -9.12 0.56 -0.25
N ILE A 279 -8.47 0.10 0.82
CA ILE A 279 -8.55 0.78 2.13
C ILE A 279 -7.88 2.15 2.09
N LYS A 280 -6.73 2.29 1.40
CA LYS A 280 -6.05 3.57 1.17
C LYS A 280 -7.00 4.57 0.52
N LYS A 281 -7.62 4.18 -0.60
CA LYS A 281 -8.61 4.98 -1.34
C LYS A 281 -9.76 5.45 -0.44
N ILE A 282 -10.48 4.51 0.17
CA ILE A 282 -11.65 4.84 0.98
C ILE A 282 -11.27 5.70 2.19
N GLY A 283 -10.13 5.41 2.82
CA GLY A 283 -9.64 6.20 3.95
C GLY A 283 -9.34 7.65 3.57
N ILE A 284 -8.61 7.88 2.47
CA ILE A 284 -8.28 9.23 1.98
C ILE A 284 -9.54 10.03 1.67
N HIS A 285 -10.49 9.45 0.92
CA HIS A 285 -11.77 10.08 0.62
C HIS A 285 -12.57 10.39 1.89
N SER A 286 -12.55 9.47 2.86
CA SER A 286 -13.29 9.67 4.11
C SER A 286 -12.68 10.78 4.97
N ILE A 287 -11.35 10.87 5.02
CA ILE A 287 -10.63 11.94 5.72
C ILE A 287 -10.88 13.29 5.05
N TYR A 288 -10.88 13.33 3.72
CA TYR A 288 -11.18 14.55 3.00
C TYR A 288 -12.61 15.04 3.27
N GLU A 289 -13.60 14.14 3.17
CA GLU A 289 -15.00 14.47 3.37
C GLU A 289 -15.25 14.90 4.83
N ILE A 290 -14.73 14.18 5.83
CA ILE A 290 -14.89 14.57 7.24
C ILE A 290 -14.26 15.95 7.50
N TRP A 291 -13.10 16.25 6.91
CA TRP A 291 -12.41 17.52 7.06
C TRP A 291 -13.22 18.66 6.44
N MET A 292 -13.77 18.47 5.24
CA MET A 292 -14.70 19.40 4.61
C MET A 292 -15.95 19.68 5.46
N LYS A 293 -16.49 18.67 6.15
CA LYS A 293 -17.68 18.84 7.01
C LYS A 293 -17.36 19.55 8.33
N HIS A 294 -16.21 19.27 8.94
CA HIS A 294 -15.85 19.78 10.28
C HIS A 294 -15.14 21.13 10.22
N GLN A 295 -14.32 21.37 9.18
CA GLN A 295 -13.51 22.59 9.03
C GLN A 295 -13.59 23.10 7.59
N LYS A 296 -14.80 23.50 7.19
CA LYS A 296 -15.13 23.90 5.83
C LYS A 296 -14.16 24.93 5.22
N HIS A 297 -13.73 25.91 6.01
CA HIS A 297 -12.90 27.04 5.56
C HIS A 297 -11.39 26.82 5.74
N ASP A 298 -10.97 25.61 6.11
CA ASP A 298 -9.57 25.31 6.35
C ASP A 298 -8.81 25.09 5.04
N ILE A 299 -8.01 26.08 4.66
CA ILE A 299 -7.16 26.07 3.45
C ILE A 299 -6.03 25.02 3.54
N THR A 300 -5.60 24.65 4.75
CA THR A 300 -4.46 23.73 4.95
C THR A 300 -4.78 22.34 4.39
N ARG A 301 -6.05 21.92 4.43
CA ARG A 301 -6.54 20.68 3.82
C ARG A 301 -6.08 20.55 2.37
N SER A 302 -6.32 21.58 1.56
CA SER A 302 -5.97 21.53 0.13
C SER A 302 -4.47 21.44 -0.09
N ASN A 303 -3.66 22.08 0.75
CA ASN A 303 -2.19 22.02 0.69
C ASN A 303 -1.65 20.63 1.09
N VAL A 304 -2.22 20.03 2.14
CA VAL A 304 -1.87 18.68 2.60
C VAL A 304 -2.19 17.65 1.51
N PHE A 305 -3.40 17.69 0.95
CA PHE A 305 -3.80 16.78 -0.11
C PHE A 305 -3.05 17.05 -1.42
N SER A 306 -2.72 18.30 -1.75
CA SER A 306 -1.91 18.63 -2.94
C SER A 306 -0.49 18.09 -2.83
N SER A 307 0.12 18.20 -1.65
CA SER A 307 1.47 17.66 -1.38
C SER A 307 1.47 16.14 -1.45
N PHE A 308 0.44 15.51 -0.89
CA PHE A 308 0.24 14.06 -1.01
C PHE A 308 0.00 13.62 -2.45
N GLY A 309 -0.84 14.33 -3.20
CA GLY A 309 -1.06 14.09 -4.63
C GLY A 309 0.24 14.16 -5.43
N LEU A 310 1.12 15.11 -5.11
CA LEU A 310 2.43 15.23 -5.75
C LEU A 310 3.35 14.06 -5.41
N ALA A 311 3.32 13.56 -4.17
CA ALA A 311 4.06 12.36 -3.79
C ALA A 311 3.56 11.13 -4.57
N LEU A 312 2.25 10.95 -4.70
CA LEU A 312 1.67 9.88 -5.51
C LEU A 312 2.09 9.95 -6.98
N ILE A 313 2.21 11.15 -7.55
CA ILE A 313 2.73 11.35 -8.90
C ILE A 313 4.19 10.87 -9.00
N LYS A 314 5.03 11.17 -7.99
CA LYS A 314 6.43 10.75 -7.93
C LYS A 314 6.56 9.23 -7.83
N ASP A 315 5.66 8.60 -7.08
CA ASP A 315 5.61 7.14 -6.88
C ASP A 315 4.86 6.40 -8.00
N GLU A 316 4.46 7.10 -9.06
CA GLU A 316 3.73 6.57 -10.22
C GLU A 316 2.36 5.95 -9.87
N GLU A 317 1.78 6.34 -8.72
CA GLU A 317 0.43 5.97 -8.28
C GLU A 317 -0.66 6.85 -8.94
N TYR A 318 -0.67 6.92 -10.27
CA TYR A 318 -1.49 7.86 -11.04
C TYR A 318 -3.00 7.75 -10.80
N ASP A 319 -3.53 6.53 -10.61
CA ASP A 319 -4.96 6.32 -10.31
C ASP A 319 -5.39 7.07 -9.05
N LEU A 320 -4.58 6.99 -7.98
CA LEU A 320 -4.91 7.62 -6.71
C LEU A 320 -4.62 9.12 -6.76
N ALA A 321 -3.57 9.53 -7.48
CA ALA A 321 -3.26 10.94 -7.69
C ALA A 321 -4.42 11.66 -8.39
N GLU A 322 -5.02 11.04 -9.43
CA GLU A 322 -6.19 11.58 -10.12
C GLU A 322 -7.37 11.78 -9.17
N GLU A 323 -7.69 10.77 -8.35
CA GLU A 323 -8.77 10.86 -7.37
C GLU A 323 -8.52 11.98 -6.35
N VAL A 324 -7.28 12.11 -5.86
CA VAL A 324 -6.90 13.17 -4.92
C VAL A 324 -7.05 14.55 -5.56
N TYR A 325 -6.54 14.77 -6.77
CA TYR A 325 -6.69 16.07 -7.43
C TYR A 325 -8.15 16.37 -7.82
N THR A 326 -8.95 15.35 -8.12
CA THR A 326 -10.39 15.51 -8.33
C THR A 326 -11.06 16.06 -7.07
N LEU A 327 -10.77 15.48 -5.89
CA LEU A 327 -11.30 15.96 -4.61
C LEU A 327 -10.89 17.41 -4.33
N ILE A 328 -9.62 17.75 -4.58
CA ILE A 328 -9.05 19.09 -4.34
C ILE A 328 -9.71 20.13 -5.26
N LEU A 329 -9.88 19.81 -6.55
CA LEU A 329 -10.48 20.72 -7.53
C LEU A 329 -11.98 20.97 -7.30
N GLU A 330 -12.66 20.09 -6.57
CA GLU A 330 -14.03 20.32 -6.10
C GLU A 330 -14.10 21.23 -4.84
N ASP A 331 -12.96 21.54 -4.21
CA ASP A 331 -12.90 22.42 -3.04
C ASP A 331 -13.10 23.89 -3.43
N LYS A 332 -14.09 24.53 -2.81
CA LYS A 332 -14.38 25.96 -3.03
C LYS A 332 -13.38 26.88 -2.35
N TYR A 333 -12.54 26.36 -1.45
CA TYR A 333 -11.52 27.12 -0.71
C TYR A 333 -10.10 26.73 -1.14
N LEU A 334 -9.96 26.12 -2.32
CA LEU A 334 -8.68 25.79 -2.90
C LEU A 334 -7.82 27.05 -3.11
N GLU A 335 -6.63 27.04 -2.54
CA GLU A 335 -5.56 27.97 -2.92
C GLU A 335 -4.71 27.36 -4.04
N ASN A 336 -4.13 28.19 -4.91
CA ASN A 336 -3.28 27.74 -6.00
C ASN A 336 -3.96 26.74 -6.96
N GLU A 337 -5.22 27.03 -7.34
CA GLU A 337 -6.03 26.20 -8.25
C GLU A 337 -5.26 25.80 -9.53
N LEU A 338 -4.48 26.72 -10.10
CA LEU A 338 -3.72 26.46 -11.32
C LEU A 338 -2.65 25.38 -11.15
N ILE A 339 -1.94 25.35 -10.02
CA ILE A 339 -0.94 24.31 -9.74
C ILE A 339 -1.63 22.95 -9.62
N SER A 340 -2.76 22.90 -8.90
CA SER A 340 -3.56 21.68 -8.77
C SER A 340 -4.07 21.18 -10.12
N LYS A 341 -4.51 22.09 -11.00
CA LYS A 341 -4.90 21.77 -12.39
C LYS A 341 -3.75 21.24 -13.22
N ILE A 342 -2.58 21.87 -13.15
CA ILE A 342 -1.38 21.40 -13.86
C ILE A 342 -1.02 19.98 -13.43
N ASN A 343 -1.01 19.71 -12.12
CA ASN A 343 -0.71 18.37 -11.61
C ASN A 343 -1.78 17.35 -12.03
N TYR A 344 -3.06 17.73 -11.99
CA TYR A 344 -4.16 16.90 -12.50
C TYR A 344 -4.01 16.56 -13.99
N TRP A 345 -3.77 17.56 -14.83
CA TRP A 345 -3.56 17.37 -16.25
C TRP A 345 -2.31 16.52 -16.54
N GLN A 346 -1.26 16.68 -15.74
CA GLN A 346 -0.06 15.87 -15.84
C GLN A 346 -0.33 14.40 -15.51
N VAL A 347 -1.15 14.12 -14.49
CA VAL A 347 -1.62 12.76 -14.18
C VAL A 347 -2.35 12.17 -15.37
N LEU A 348 -3.32 12.90 -15.95
CA LEU A 348 -4.06 12.43 -17.13
C LEU A 348 -3.14 12.21 -18.33
N LYS A 349 -2.12 13.05 -18.53
CA LYS A 349 -1.11 12.86 -19.56
C LYS A 349 -0.39 11.52 -19.41
N TRP A 350 0.11 11.23 -18.21
CA TRP A 350 0.84 9.99 -17.94
C TRP A 350 -0.04 8.74 -17.91
N LYS A 351 -1.34 8.88 -17.67
CA LYS A 351 -2.34 7.81 -17.90
C LYS A 351 -2.68 7.58 -19.38
N GLY A 352 -2.21 8.43 -20.30
CA GLY A 352 -2.58 8.38 -21.73
C GLY A 352 -3.97 8.98 -22.03
N GLU A 353 -4.50 9.77 -21.11
CA GLU A 353 -5.86 10.32 -21.12
C GLU A 353 -5.91 11.85 -21.36
N LEU A 354 -4.80 12.45 -21.79
CA LEU A 354 -4.68 13.90 -22.05
C LEU A 354 -5.81 14.46 -22.93
N ASN A 355 -6.31 13.65 -23.87
CA ASN A 355 -7.39 14.05 -24.78
C ASN A 355 -8.66 14.51 -24.04
N LEU A 356 -8.91 14.04 -22.81
CA LEU A 356 -10.05 14.46 -21.99
C LEU A 356 -9.98 15.95 -21.60
N VAL A 357 -8.78 16.50 -21.48
CA VAL A 357 -8.53 17.86 -20.96
C VAL A 357 -7.74 18.76 -21.92
N LYS A 358 -7.33 18.24 -23.08
CA LYS A 358 -6.49 18.98 -24.05
C LYS A 358 -7.09 20.32 -24.46
N GLU A 359 -8.39 20.36 -24.74
CA GLU A 359 -9.06 21.62 -25.09
C GLU A 359 -9.08 22.62 -23.93
N GLU A 360 -9.25 22.14 -22.70
CA GLU A 360 -9.20 22.98 -21.50
C GLU A 360 -7.82 23.62 -21.37
N ILE A 361 -6.76 22.82 -21.43
CA ILE A 361 -5.36 23.28 -21.35
C ILE A 361 -5.08 24.36 -22.40
N ILE A 362 -5.50 24.14 -23.65
CA ILE A 362 -5.30 25.12 -24.73
C ILE A 362 -6.02 26.45 -24.42
N LYS A 363 -7.25 26.38 -23.91
CA LYS A 363 -8.09 27.56 -23.60
C LYS A 363 -7.66 28.28 -22.33
N THR A 364 -7.02 27.61 -21.37
CA THR A 364 -6.52 28.25 -20.15
C THR A 364 -5.42 29.26 -20.49
N ASP A 365 -5.68 30.53 -20.19
CA ASP A 365 -4.66 31.58 -20.27
C ASP A 365 -3.76 31.51 -19.03
N MET A 366 -2.46 31.34 -19.25
CA MET A 366 -1.43 31.31 -18.20
C MET A 366 -0.42 32.46 -18.35
N SER A 367 -0.63 33.34 -19.33
CA SER A 367 0.33 34.39 -19.67
C SER A 367 0.53 35.42 -18.56
N THR A 368 -0.48 35.59 -17.71
CA THR A 368 -0.45 36.51 -16.56
C THR A 368 0.20 35.92 -15.31
N GLU A 369 0.36 34.60 -15.24
CA GLU A 369 0.80 33.88 -14.04
C GLU A 369 2.33 33.75 -13.97
N GLY A 370 3.00 33.96 -15.11
CA GLY A 370 4.45 34.02 -15.22
C GLY A 370 5.04 32.89 -16.05
N PRO A 371 6.33 33.00 -16.43
CA PRO A 371 6.95 32.11 -17.41
C PRO A 371 6.95 30.63 -17.04
N VAL A 372 6.93 30.29 -15.74
CA VAL A 372 6.88 28.89 -15.28
C VAL A 372 5.57 28.21 -15.66
N TYR A 373 4.44 28.93 -15.63
CA TYR A 373 3.14 28.37 -15.96
C TYR A 373 2.98 28.18 -17.47
N GLU A 374 3.46 29.13 -18.28
CA GLU A 374 3.54 28.96 -19.74
C GLU A 374 4.43 27.77 -20.13
N MET A 375 5.55 27.59 -19.42
CA MET A 375 6.41 26.42 -19.57
C MET A 375 5.65 25.13 -19.24
N CYS A 376 4.95 25.05 -18.11
CA CYS A 376 4.13 23.88 -17.76
C CYS A 376 3.05 23.58 -18.81
N LYS A 377 2.36 24.59 -19.34
CA LYS A 377 1.39 24.42 -20.43
C LYS A 377 2.03 23.82 -21.68
N SER A 378 3.21 24.31 -22.05
CA SER A 378 3.97 23.82 -23.21
C SER A 378 4.36 22.35 -23.02
N LEU A 379 4.82 21.99 -21.82
CA LEU A 379 5.17 20.61 -21.47
C LEU A 379 3.96 19.67 -21.51
N LEU A 380 2.80 20.11 -21.04
CA LEU A 380 1.56 19.32 -21.13
C LEU A 380 1.16 19.05 -22.58
N LEU A 381 1.47 19.96 -23.50
CA LEU A 381 1.14 19.87 -24.93
C LEU A 381 2.27 19.28 -25.80
N ASP A 382 3.35 18.81 -25.18
CA ASP A 382 4.55 18.28 -25.85
C ASP A 382 5.27 19.31 -26.76
N ASP A 383 5.10 20.61 -26.49
CA ASP A 383 5.83 21.70 -27.15
C ASP A 383 7.13 22.01 -26.40
N LEU A 384 8.15 21.19 -26.64
CA LEU A 384 9.46 21.33 -25.96
C LEU A 384 10.22 22.59 -26.38
N GLU A 385 9.96 23.13 -27.57
CA GLU A 385 10.59 24.37 -28.05
C GLU A 385 10.08 25.57 -27.26
N ASP A 386 8.75 25.73 -27.15
CA ASP A 386 8.16 26.81 -26.36
C ASP A 386 8.44 26.65 -24.86
N ALA A 387 8.44 25.40 -24.36
CA ALA A 387 8.86 25.11 -22.99
C ALA A 387 10.29 25.61 -22.70
N ASN A 388 11.24 25.42 -23.63
CA ASN A 388 12.62 25.88 -23.47
C ASN A 388 12.77 27.40 -23.52
N ILE A 389 11.99 28.08 -24.36
CA ILE A 389 11.92 29.55 -24.40
C ILE A 389 11.45 30.08 -23.04
N ASN A 390 10.37 29.51 -22.51
CA ASN A 390 9.80 29.95 -21.24
C ASN A 390 10.66 29.56 -20.03
N PHE A 391 11.35 28.42 -20.08
CA PHE A 391 12.36 28.03 -19.10
C PHE A 391 13.51 29.04 -19.01
N SER A 392 14.04 29.47 -20.17
CA SER A 392 15.09 30.50 -20.23
C SER A 392 14.65 31.84 -19.62
N LYS A 393 13.37 32.22 -19.80
CA LYS A 393 12.80 33.41 -19.15
C LYS A 393 12.63 33.19 -17.64
N ALA A 394 12.16 32.01 -17.22
CA ALA A 394 11.93 31.66 -15.82
C ALA A 394 13.23 31.69 -14.99
N LEU A 395 14.32 31.16 -15.54
CA LEU A 395 15.64 31.22 -14.91
C LEU A 395 16.13 32.67 -14.75
N LYS A 396 16.03 33.49 -15.81
CA LYS A 396 16.42 34.91 -15.76
C LYS A 396 15.64 35.71 -14.71
N ASN A 397 14.34 35.41 -14.58
CA ASN A 397 13.46 36.05 -13.63
C ASN A 397 13.53 35.44 -12.22
N LYS A 398 14.33 34.39 -12.02
CA LYS A 398 14.43 33.63 -10.76
C LYS A 398 13.09 33.12 -10.25
N THR A 399 12.16 32.83 -11.15
CA THR A 399 10.85 32.24 -10.80
C THR A 399 10.92 30.71 -10.73
N VAL A 400 11.99 30.12 -11.26
CA VAL A 400 12.33 28.70 -11.17
C VAL A 400 13.80 28.60 -10.80
N ASN A 401 14.12 27.75 -9.83
CA ASN A 401 15.48 27.36 -9.51
C ASN A 401 15.75 25.94 -10.03
N ILE A 402 17.03 25.52 -10.02
CA ILE A 402 17.42 24.21 -10.53
C ILE A 402 16.79 23.07 -9.72
N TYR A 403 16.61 23.22 -8.41
CA TYR A 403 15.99 22.20 -7.56
C TYR A 403 14.52 21.97 -7.92
N ASP A 404 13.79 23.02 -8.32
CA ASP A 404 12.39 22.91 -8.75
C ASP A 404 12.24 21.97 -9.96
N LEU A 405 13.26 21.91 -10.84
CA LEU A 405 13.27 20.99 -11.99
C LEU A 405 13.35 19.53 -11.57
N TYR A 406 14.11 19.24 -10.53
CA TYR A 406 14.24 17.87 -10.02
C TYR A 406 13.08 17.48 -9.12
N ASP A 407 12.42 18.45 -8.46
CA ASP A 407 11.36 18.17 -7.51
C ASP A 407 9.96 18.13 -8.14
N TRP A 408 9.65 18.98 -9.13
CA TRP A 408 8.31 19.01 -9.73
C TRP A 408 8.21 17.99 -10.89
N PRO A 409 7.37 16.93 -10.79
CA PRO A 409 7.42 15.81 -11.73
C PRO A 409 7.12 16.16 -13.19
N ILE A 410 6.41 17.27 -13.46
CA ILE A 410 6.15 17.73 -14.84
C ILE A 410 7.45 17.97 -15.64
N PHE A 411 8.57 18.22 -14.96
CA PHE A 411 9.87 18.45 -15.59
C PHE A 411 10.70 17.17 -15.81
N LYS A 412 10.22 16.00 -15.34
CA LYS A 412 10.96 14.71 -15.39
C LYS A 412 11.57 14.43 -16.76
N ASP A 413 10.77 14.58 -17.82
CA ASP A 413 11.23 14.32 -19.19
C ASP A 413 11.91 15.54 -19.83
N PHE A 414 11.63 16.75 -19.33
CA PHE A 414 12.17 17.99 -19.87
C PHE A 414 13.65 18.19 -19.55
N ILE A 415 14.11 17.72 -18.38
CA ILE A 415 15.54 17.75 -18.02
C ILE A 415 16.38 16.95 -19.03
N ASP A 416 15.77 15.94 -19.67
CA ASP A 416 16.45 15.12 -20.65
C ASP A 416 16.57 15.74 -22.05
N TYR A 417 15.89 16.87 -22.30
CA TYR A 417 15.91 17.59 -23.57
C TYR A 417 17.26 18.29 -23.81
N GLU A 418 17.89 18.03 -24.95
CA GLU A 418 19.29 18.43 -25.21
C GLU A 418 19.56 19.94 -25.03
N PRO A 419 18.71 20.87 -25.52
CA PRO A 419 18.91 22.30 -25.26
C PRO A 419 18.88 22.67 -23.77
N VAL A 420 18.09 21.96 -22.97
CA VAL A 420 17.96 22.16 -21.53
C VAL A 420 19.21 21.63 -20.81
N LYS A 421 19.75 20.47 -21.22
CA LYS A 421 21.01 19.94 -20.70
C LYS A 421 22.16 20.92 -20.87
N ILE A 422 22.29 21.49 -22.06
CA ILE A 422 23.34 22.49 -22.36
C ILE A 422 23.16 23.73 -21.48
N LEU A 423 21.93 24.22 -21.35
CA LEU A 423 21.63 25.38 -20.52
C LEU A 423 21.95 25.12 -19.04
N LEU A 424 21.54 23.97 -18.49
CA LEU A 424 21.85 23.57 -17.12
C LEU A 424 23.36 23.49 -16.88
N GLN A 425 24.12 22.88 -17.79
CA GLN A 425 25.59 22.83 -17.68
C GLN A 425 26.21 24.23 -17.61
N SER A 426 25.72 25.19 -18.40
CA SER A 426 26.24 26.56 -18.36
C SER A 426 25.97 27.23 -17.01
N VAL A 427 24.77 27.07 -16.45
CA VAL A 427 24.39 27.65 -15.15
C VAL A 427 25.20 27.01 -14.01
N PHE A 428 25.40 25.69 -14.03
CA PHE A 428 26.21 25.00 -13.02
C PHE A 428 27.68 25.46 -13.03
N ASN A 429 28.25 25.64 -14.22
CA ASN A 429 29.63 26.13 -14.34
C ASN A 429 29.78 27.56 -13.80
N ASP A 430 28.82 28.44 -14.11
CA ASP A 430 28.79 29.82 -13.61
C ASP A 430 28.68 29.88 -12.08
N GLU A 431 27.88 29.02 -11.45
CA GLU A 431 27.76 28.94 -9.99
C GLU A 431 29.06 28.45 -9.34
N GLN A 432 29.74 27.45 -9.93
CA GLN A 432 31.03 26.97 -9.43
C GLN A 432 32.12 28.05 -9.51
N GLU A 433 32.20 28.79 -10.61
CA GLU A 433 33.14 29.91 -10.77
C GLU A 433 32.88 31.05 -9.76
N GLN A 434 31.61 31.36 -9.46
CA GLN A 434 31.26 32.34 -8.44
C GLN A 434 31.67 31.91 -7.03
N VAL A 435 31.49 30.63 -6.68
CA VAL A 435 31.93 30.09 -5.38
C VAL A 435 33.45 30.10 -5.25
N LEU A 436 34.18 29.72 -6.31
CA LEU A 436 35.65 29.75 -6.33
C LEU A 436 36.20 31.18 -6.21
N SER A 437 35.66 32.13 -6.96
CA SER A 437 36.09 33.53 -6.89
C SER A 437 35.74 34.23 -5.57
N ALA A 438 34.70 33.78 -4.86
CA ALA A 438 34.37 34.25 -3.51
C ALA A 438 35.31 33.64 -2.45
N ALA A 439 35.76 32.40 -2.64
CA ALA A 439 36.74 31.75 -1.77
C ALA A 439 38.16 32.34 -1.90
N GLU A 440 38.52 32.84 -3.08
CA GLU A 440 39.81 33.51 -3.33
C GLU A 440 39.87 34.97 -2.81
N ARG A 441 38.72 35.55 -2.43
CA ARG A 441 38.60 36.94 -1.93
C ARG A 441 38.49 37.04 -0.41
N ASN A 442 38.42 35.91 0.30
CA ASN A 442 38.47 35.80 1.77
C ASN A 442 39.80 35.20 2.19
#